data_AF-A0A9P8ULW8-F1
#
_entry.id   AF-A0A9P8ULW8-F1
#
_cell.length_a   1.000
_cell.length_b   1.000
_cell.length_c   1.000
_cell.angle_alpha   90.00
_cell.angle_beta   90.00
_cell.angle_gamma   90.00
#
_symmetry.space_group_name_H-M   'P 1'
#
loop_
_entity.id
_entity.type
_entity.pdbx_description
1 polymer ?
#
loop_
_entity_poly.entity_id
_entity_poly.type
_entity_poly.pdbx_seq_one_letter_code
_entity_poly.pdbx_strand_id
1 'polypeptide(L)'
;MSFSWEVASSTIFRRGPFRSGYDWLSSELSIIILEHKKVIEKAEDDDDKEDAEEIITSAQKLLSLLRKILLTQECAEATVLCHNDLNLRNILVDPEDKITAIVDWECVSALPIWMATKMPKFLAGESREEEPKRDFYADETPSEAAAQEKDNDPNFLDNEGKNQLYWIHRMEWEVAQLRKVYSARLSELWPDWPLEESYMKVDFFEAVLQCSAGIFLKKVNKWVDSMERGHLIRWADA
;
A
#
# COMPACT_ATOMS: atom_id res chain seq x y z
N MET A 1 7.43 0.31 0.40
CA MET A 1 7.74 -0.55 -0.75
C MET A 1 9.09 -0.10 -1.24
N SER A 2 10.14 -0.81 -0.86
CA SER A 2 11.45 -0.63 -1.49
C SER A 2 11.39 -1.44 -2.78
N PHE A 3 11.18 -0.77 -3.91
CA PHE A 3 11.40 -1.37 -5.22
C PHE A 3 12.92 -1.59 -5.32
N SER A 4 13.39 -2.83 -5.19
CA SER A 4 14.82 -3.12 -5.30
C SER A 4 15.23 -3.03 -6.78
N TRP A 5 15.99 -1.98 -7.11
CA TRP A 5 16.38 -1.63 -8.48
C TRP A 5 17.40 -2.58 -9.12
N GLU A 6 17.99 -3.52 -8.38
CA GLU A 6 19.09 -4.35 -8.89
C GLU A 6 18.67 -5.31 -10.02
N VAL A 7 17.38 -5.62 -10.16
CA VAL A 7 16.85 -6.48 -11.24
C VAL A 7 16.26 -5.67 -12.41
N ALA A 8 16.06 -4.36 -12.24
CA ALA A 8 15.33 -3.51 -13.17
C ALA A 8 16.09 -3.13 -14.45
N SER A 9 17.37 -3.48 -14.61
CA SER A 9 18.17 -3.01 -15.75
C SER A 9 17.89 -3.71 -17.09
N SER A 10 17.09 -4.80 -17.11
CA SER A 10 16.88 -5.61 -18.34
C SER A 10 15.44 -5.68 -18.84
N THR A 11 14.44 -5.25 -18.07
CA THR A 11 13.02 -5.38 -18.46
C THR A 11 12.31 -4.05 -18.28
N ILE A 12 11.83 -3.45 -19.38
CA ILE A 12 11.01 -2.24 -19.34
C ILE A 12 9.66 -2.61 -18.71
N PHE A 13 9.47 -2.24 -17.44
CA PHE A 13 8.18 -2.36 -16.76
C PHE A 13 7.19 -1.40 -17.41
N ARG A 14 6.07 -1.94 -17.92
CA ARG A 14 4.99 -1.10 -18.44
C ARG A 14 4.25 -0.46 -17.28
N ARG A 15 4.36 0.86 -17.13
CA ARG A 15 3.64 1.64 -16.10
C ARG A 15 2.24 2.08 -16.56
N GLY A 16 1.69 1.42 -17.58
CA GLY A 16 0.42 1.74 -18.20
C GLY A 16 0.47 2.86 -19.27
N PRO A 17 -0.70 3.34 -19.74
CA PRO A 17 -2.02 2.85 -19.37
C PRO A 17 -2.25 1.43 -19.89
N PHE A 18 -2.79 0.56 -19.04
CA PHE A 18 -3.30 -0.75 -19.44
C PHE A 18 -4.74 -0.60 -19.93
N ARG A 19 -5.18 -1.49 -20.82
CA ARG A 19 -6.56 -1.46 -21.31
C ARG A 19 -7.57 -1.81 -20.21
N SER A 20 -7.18 -2.65 -19.27
CA SER A 20 -8.03 -3.06 -18.14
C SER A 20 -7.19 -3.40 -16.92
N GLY A 21 -7.82 -3.41 -15.74
CA GLY A 21 -7.23 -3.92 -14.51
C GLY A 21 -6.84 -5.40 -14.60
N TYR A 22 -7.53 -6.18 -15.45
CA TYR A 22 -7.11 -7.55 -15.77
C TYR A 22 -5.74 -7.56 -16.46
N ASP A 23 -5.57 -6.75 -17.51
CA ASP A 23 -4.30 -6.69 -18.27
C ASP A 23 -3.15 -6.22 -17.39
N TRP A 24 -3.42 -5.23 -16.53
CA TRP A 24 -2.45 -4.74 -15.56
C TRP A 24 -2.03 -5.83 -14.56
N LEU A 25 -2.99 -6.39 -13.80
CA LEU A 25 -2.69 -7.40 -12.78
C LEU A 25 -2.10 -8.69 -13.37
N SER A 26 -2.52 -9.07 -14.58
CA SER A 26 -1.94 -10.19 -15.32
C SER A 26 -0.48 -9.91 -15.70
N SER A 27 -0.15 -8.66 -16.06
CA SER A 27 1.22 -8.24 -16.34
C SER A 27 2.08 -8.29 -15.08
N GLU A 28 1.60 -7.77 -13.94
CA GLU A 28 2.28 -7.81 -12.65
C GLU A 28 2.58 -9.26 -12.21
N LEU A 29 1.58 -10.14 -12.26
CA LEU A 29 1.76 -11.56 -11.92
C LEU A 29 2.75 -12.26 -12.85
N SER A 30 2.74 -11.92 -14.14
CA SER A 30 3.69 -12.49 -15.10
C SER A 30 5.13 -12.07 -14.81
N ILE A 31 5.32 -10.81 -14.40
CA ILE A 31 6.61 -10.28 -13.95
C ILE A 31 7.10 -11.05 -12.72
N ILE A 32 6.27 -11.17 -11.68
CA ILE A 32 6.61 -11.90 -10.45
C ILE A 32 7.09 -13.33 -10.79
N ILE A 33 6.35 -14.04 -11.64
CA ILE A 33 6.72 -15.40 -12.08
C ILE A 33 8.07 -15.39 -12.81
N LEU A 34 8.30 -14.45 -13.72
CA LEU A 34 9.54 -14.37 -14.49
C LEU A 34 10.75 -14.05 -13.61
N GLU A 35 10.60 -13.16 -12.64
CA GLU A 35 11.66 -12.79 -11.70
C GLU A 35 12.06 -13.97 -10.82
N HIS A 36 11.09 -14.66 -10.24
CA HIS A 36 11.37 -15.79 -9.35
C HIS A 36 11.89 -17.01 -10.11
N LYS A 37 11.53 -17.19 -11.39
CA LYS A 37 12.19 -18.19 -12.25
C LYS A 37 13.68 -17.92 -12.42
N LYS A 38 14.07 -16.65 -12.58
CA LYS A 38 15.48 -16.26 -12.64
C LYS A 38 16.19 -16.47 -11.29
N VAL A 39 15.49 -16.32 -10.18
CA VAL A 39 16.02 -16.66 -8.84
C VAL A 39 16.33 -18.15 -8.79
N ILE A 40 15.39 -19.02 -9.17
CA ILE A 40 15.61 -20.48 -9.22
C ILE A 40 16.82 -20.86 -10.09
N GLU A 41 16.96 -20.23 -11.26
CA GLU A 41 18.09 -20.48 -12.18
C GLU A 41 19.46 -20.08 -11.58
N LYS A 42 19.48 -19.13 -10.65
CA LYS A 42 20.70 -18.57 -10.05
C LYS A 42 20.93 -19.01 -8.60
N ALA A 43 19.97 -19.66 -7.97
CA ALA A 43 20.01 -20.02 -6.56
C ALA A 43 21.16 -20.98 -6.27
N GLU A 44 21.98 -20.62 -5.29
CA GLU A 44 23.15 -21.38 -4.86
C GLU A 44 22.77 -22.44 -3.82
N ASP A 45 21.75 -22.17 -3.01
CA ASP A 45 21.16 -23.10 -2.05
C ASP A 45 19.75 -23.52 -2.45
N ASP A 46 19.21 -24.49 -1.71
CA ASP A 46 17.86 -25.03 -1.95
C ASP A 46 16.78 -24.21 -1.24
N ASP A 47 17.13 -23.42 -0.20
CA ASP A 47 16.18 -22.56 0.51
C ASP A 47 15.67 -21.43 -0.41
N ASP A 48 16.58 -20.76 -1.13
CA ASP A 48 16.25 -19.73 -2.13
C ASP A 48 15.36 -20.28 -3.26
N LYS A 49 15.55 -21.56 -3.62
CA LYS A 49 14.72 -22.23 -4.63
C LYS A 49 13.33 -22.51 -4.09
N GLU A 50 13.24 -23.09 -2.90
CA GLU A 50 11.97 -23.42 -2.26
C GLU A 50 11.10 -22.16 -2.09
N ASP A 51 11.69 -21.06 -1.59
CA ASP A 51 10.99 -19.78 -1.44
C ASP A 51 10.49 -19.23 -2.79
N ALA A 52 11.34 -19.27 -3.82
CA ALA A 52 10.95 -18.82 -5.16
C ALA A 52 9.86 -19.71 -5.79
N GLU A 53 9.90 -21.02 -5.57
CA GLU A 53 8.88 -21.97 -6.02
C GLU A 53 7.52 -21.74 -5.34
N GLU A 54 7.52 -21.44 -4.03
CA GLU A 54 6.30 -21.09 -3.28
C GLU A 54 5.65 -19.81 -3.83
N ILE A 55 6.46 -18.79 -4.13
CA ILE A 55 5.99 -17.52 -4.70
C ILE A 55 5.41 -17.74 -6.10
N ILE A 56 6.11 -18.48 -6.97
CA ILE A 56 5.61 -18.80 -8.32
C ILE A 56 4.29 -19.55 -8.24
N THR A 57 4.19 -20.54 -7.36
CA THR A 57 2.96 -21.33 -7.17
C THR A 57 1.80 -20.43 -6.75
N SER A 58 2.03 -19.53 -5.78
CA SER A 58 1.03 -18.58 -5.31
C SER A 58 0.60 -17.60 -6.41
N ALA A 59 1.55 -17.08 -7.19
CA ALA A 59 1.30 -16.19 -8.32
C ALA A 59 0.48 -16.86 -9.43
N GLN A 60 0.75 -18.14 -9.73
CA GLN A 60 -0.01 -18.91 -10.72
C GLN A 60 -1.46 -19.16 -10.28
N LYS A 61 -1.68 -19.43 -8.99
CA LYS A 61 -3.04 -19.54 -8.43
C LYS A 61 -3.77 -18.20 -8.52
N LEU A 62 -3.12 -17.09 -8.16
CA LEU A 62 -3.68 -15.75 -8.32
C LEU A 62 -4.03 -15.46 -9.78
N LEU A 63 -3.17 -15.81 -10.74
CA LEU A 63 -3.45 -15.61 -12.16
C LEU A 63 -4.68 -16.40 -12.64
N SER A 64 -4.87 -17.61 -12.11
CA SER A 64 -6.04 -18.44 -12.39
C SER A 64 -7.32 -17.84 -11.79
N LEU A 65 -7.22 -17.27 -10.59
CA LEU A 65 -8.32 -16.58 -9.91
C LEU A 65 -8.66 -15.22 -10.54
N LEU A 66 -7.66 -14.50 -11.07
CA LEU A 66 -7.80 -13.19 -11.70
C LEU A 66 -8.88 -13.21 -12.78
N ARG A 67 -8.88 -14.28 -13.59
CA ARG A 67 -9.91 -14.53 -14.58
C ARG A 67 -11.30 -14.53 -13.93
N LYS A 68 -11.52 -15.29 -12.86
CA LYS A 68 -12.85 -15.40 -12.22
C LYS A 68 -13.36 -14.06 -11.65
N ILE A 69 -12.45 -13.19 -11.17
CA ILE A 69 -12.82 -11.92 -10.49
C ILE A 69 -12.98 -10.77 -11.49
N LEU A 70 -12.14 -10.70 -12.53
CA LEU A 70 -12.10 -9.58 -13.47
C LEU A 70 -12.59 -9.94 -14.90
N LEU A 71 -13.06 -11.16 -15.17
CA LEU A 71 -13.67 -11.53 -16.45
C LEU A 71 -15.05 -10.88 -16.61
N THR A 72 -15.12 -9.63 -17.07
CA THR A 72 -16.33 -9.10 -17.73
C THR A 72 -16.20 -7.72 -18.42
N GLN A 73 -15.00 -7.23 -18.75
CA GLN A 73 -14.90 -5.92 -19.42
C GLN A 73 -14.32 -6.02 -20.84
N GLU A 74 -15.23 -6.06 -21.82
CA GLU A 74 -14.87 -5.87 -23.24
C GLU A 74 -14.42 -4.43 -23.53
N CYS A 75 -14.89 -3.47 -22.73
CA CYS A 75 -14.53 -2.06 -22.83
C CYS A 75 -13.26 -1.73 -22.05
N ALA A 76 -12.47 -0.77 -22.57
CA ALA A 76 -11.30 -0.26 -21.88
C ALA A 76 -11.72 0.44 -20.56
N GLU A 77 -11.05 0.12 -19.46
CA GLU A 77 -11.24 0.83 -18.18
C GLU A 77 -10.58 2.20 -18.25
N ALA A 78 -11.22 3.21 -17.66
CA ALA A 78 -10.59 4.51 -17.48
C ALA A 78 -9.40 4.40 -16.52
N THR A 79 -8.29 5.05 -16.88
CA THR A 79 -7.07 5.08 -16.07
C THR A 79 -6.78 6.47 -15.54
N VAL A 80 -6.18 6.54 -14.36
CA VAL A 80 -5.67 7.77 -13.74
C VAL A 80 -4.17 7.69 -13.52
N LEU A 81 -3.51 8.85 -13.50
CA LEU A 81 -2.13 8.93 -13.04
C LEU A 81 -2.12 8.82 -11.51
N CYS A 82 -1.43 7.80 -11.01
CA CYS A 82 -1.27 7.52 -9.60
C CYS A 82 0.17 7.79 -9.18
N HIS A 83 0.34 8.56 -8.10
CA HIS A 83 1.63 8.77 -7.46
C HIS A 83 1.89 7.63 -6.46
N ASN A 84 2.58 6.57 -6.91
CA ASN A 84 2.73 5.34 -6.12
C ASN A 84 3.50 5.51 -4.81
N ASP A 85 4.28 6.59 -4.67
CA ASP A 85 5.00 6.95 -3.44
C ASP A 85 4.57 8.29 -2.84
N LEU A 86 3.25 8.55 -2.80
CA LEU A 86 2.74 9.78 -2.20
C LEU A 86 2.84 9.69 -0.68
N ASN A 87 3.75 10.47 -0.11
CA ASN A 87 3.94 10.63 1.33
C ASN A 87 4.11 12.12 1.68
N LEU A 88 4.05 12.47 2.97
CA LEU A 88 4.08 13.87 3.43
C LEU A 88 5.34 14.64 3.00
N ARG A 89 6.47 13.96 2.72
CA ARG A 89 7.71 14.60 2.25
C ARG A 89 7.64 15.02 0.78
N ASN A 90 6.73 14.40 0.03
CA ASN A 90 6.52 14.65 -1.40
C ASN A 90 5.40 15.69 -1.66
N ILE A 91 4.86 16.31 -0.60
CA ILE A 91 3.84 17.37 -0.69
C ILE A 91 4.47 18.66 -0.16
N LEU A 92 4.57 19.67 -1.02
CA LEU A 92 5.08 20.98 -0.64
C LEU A 92 3.92 21.90 -0.26
N VAL A 93 4.09 22.60 0.86
CA VAL A 93 3.14 23.58 1.38
C VAL A 93 3.81 24.96 1.48
N ASP A 94 3.05 26.03 1.24
CA ASP A 94 3.50 27.39 1.50
C ASP A 94 3.35 27.77 3.00
N PRO A 95 3.86 28.93 3.44
CA PRO A 95 3.69 29.40 4.82
C PRO A 95 2.23 29.63 5.25
N GLU A 96 1.29 29.65 4.32
CA GLU A 96 -0.16 29.76 4.55
C GLU A 96 -0.87 28.39 4.52
N ASP A 97 -0.12 27.30 4.66
CA ASP A 97 -0.59 25.90 4.70
C ASP A 97 -1.29 25.43 3.41
N LYS A 98 -1.03 26.07 2.26
CA LYS A 98 -1.59 25.64 0.98
C LYS A 98 -0.63 24.73 0.24
N ILE A 99 -1.17 23.64 -0.29
CA ILE A 99 -0.42 22.73 -1.16
C ILE A 99 -0.01 23.48 -2.43
N THR A 100 1.29 23.60 -2.67
CA THR A 100 1.87 24.30 -3.83
C THR A 100 2.37 23.36 -4.90
N ALA A 101 2.88 22.19 -4.52
CA ALA A 101 3.38 21.19 -5.45
C ALA A 101 3.35 19.78 -4.87
N ILE A 102 3.29 18.80 -5.77
CA ILE A 102 3.59 17.39 -5.50
C ILE A 102 4.85 17.07 -6.29
N VAL A 103 5.87 16.54 -5.64
CA VAL A 103 7.18 16.22 -6.23
C VAL A 103 7.40 14.70 -6.28
N ASP A 104 8.51 14.27 -6.89
CA ASP A 104 8.96 12.87 -6.90
C ASP A 104 8.11 11.89 -7.75
N TRP A 105 7.81 12.32 -8.98
CA TRP A 105 6.97 11.58 -9.94
C TRP A 105 7.68 10.41 -10.67
N GLU A 106 8.90 10.04 -10.29
CA GLU A 106 9.65 8.97 -10.97
C GLU A 106 8.98 7.59 -10.88
N CYS A 107 8.10 7.41 -9.88
CA CYS A 107 7.34 6.18 -9.65
C CYS A 107 5.88 6.24 -10.12
N VAL A 108 5.51 7.20 -10.97
CA VAL A 108 4.13 7.36 -11.47
C VAL A 108 3.67 6.16 -12.30
N SER A 109 2.42 5.75 -12.14
CA SER A 109 1.78 4.71 -12.95
C SER A 109 0.38 5.15 -13.42
N ALA A 110 0.01 4.76 -14.63
CA ALA A 110 -1.36 4.88 -15.11
C ALA A 110 -2.15 3.63 -14.71
N LEU A 111 -2.96 3.76 -13.65
CA LEU A 111 -3.69 2.66 -13.02
C LEU A 111 -5.19 2.79 -13.28
N PRO A 112 -5.95 1.68 -13.24
CA PRO A 112 -7.40 1.75 -13.29
C PRO A 112 -7.97 2.68 -12.21
N ILE A 113 -9.07 3.36 -12.51
CA ILE A 113 -9.64 4.37 -11.61
C ILE A 113 -9.96 3.85 -10.21
N TRP A 114 -10.31 2.56 -10.10
CA TRP A 114 -10.60 1.90 -8.83
C TRP A 114 -9.36 1.77 -7.92
N MET A 115 -8.15 2.00 -8.41
CA MET A 115 -6.94 2.11 -7.58
C MET A 115 -6.80 3.46 -6.88
N ALA A 116 -7.44 4.51 -7.43
CA ALA A 116 -7.52 5.81 -6.76
C ALA A 116 -8.41 5.75 -5.51
N THR A 117 -9.07 4.62 -5.25
CA THR A 117 -10.03 4.48 -4.17
C THR A 117 -9.42 4.15 -2.82
N LYS A 118 -8.13 3.78 -2.81
CA LYS A 118 -7.44 3.43 -1.58
C LYS A 118 -7.18 4.69 -0.77
N MET A 119 -7.39 4.57 0.55
CA MET A 119 -6.93 5.59 1.50
C MET A 119 -5.42 5.83 1.31
N PRO A 120 -4.96 7.09 1.19
CA PRO A 120 -3.54 7.39 1.15
C PRO A 120 -2.80 6.78 2.33
N LYS A 121 -1.60 6.23 2.11
CA LYS A 121 -0.87 5.49 3.15
C LYS A 121 -0.56 6.31 4.39
N PHE A 122 -0.28 7.60 4.24
CA PHE A 122 -0.03 8.51 5.35
C PHE A 122 -1.30 8.82 6.19
N LEU A 123 -2.48 8.43 5.71
CA LEU A 123 -3.74 8.46 6.45
C LEU A 123 -4.18 7.07 6.92
N ALA A 124 -3.43 6.00 6.62
CA ALA A 124 -3.70 4.66 7.10
C ALA A 124 -3.16 4.45 8.53
N GLY A 125 -3.69 3.46 9.26
CA GLY A 125 -3.24 3.11 10.61
C GLY A 125 -4.36 3.08 11.63
N GLU A 126 -4.00 2.98 12.91
CA GLU A 126 -4.95 2.89 14.03
C GLU A 126 -5.91 4.09 14.07
N SER A 127 -7.12 3.83 14.56
CA SER A 127 -8.15 4.87 14.73
C SER A 127 -8.34 5.16 16.20
N ARG A 128 -8.18 6.43 16.57
CA ARG A 128 -8.54 6.93 17.88
C ARG A 128 -9.64 7.97 17.74
N GLU A 129 -10.81 7.68 18.30
CA GLU A 129 -11.98 8.56 18.21
C GLU A 129 -11.91 9.71 19.21
N GLU A 130 -11.38 9.45 20.41
CA GLU A 130 -11.30 10.41 21.50
C GLU A 130 -9.95 11.13 21.50
N GLU A 131 -9.99 12.46 21.57
CA GLU A 131 -8.80 13.29 21.65
C GLU A 131 -7.99 12.95 22.93
N PRO A 132 -6.68 12.65 22.81
CA PRO A 132 -5.86 12.35 23.97
C PRO A 132 -5.68 13.60 24.83
N LYS A 133 -6.12 13.52 26.08
CA LYS A 133 -5.92 14.62 27.05
C LYS A 133 -4.50 14.57 27.58
N ARG A 134 -3.72 15.63 27.31
CA ARG A 134 -2.30 15.76 27.67
C ARG A 134 -2.02 15.45 29.15
N ASP A 135 -2.92 15.83 30.05
CA ASP A 135 -2.77 15.65 31.50
C ASP A 135 -2.85 14.19 31.97
N PHE A 136 -3.36 13.28 31.13
CA PHE A 136 -3.41 11.84 31.45
C PHE A 136 -2.14 11.08 31.08
N TYR A 137 -1.15 11.76 30.50
CA TYR A 137 0.11 11.17 30.09
C TYR A 137 1.23 11.62 31.00
N ALA A 138 2.15 10.68 31.28
CA ALA A 138 3.34 10.93 32.05
C ALA A 138 4.24 11.94 31.35
N ASP A 139 4.91 12.75 32.14
CA ASP A 139 6.02 13.57 31.67
C ASP A 139 7.19 12.66 31.27
N GLU A 140 8.04 13.17 30.40
CA GLU A 140 9.27 12.47 30.05
C GLU A 140 10.17 12.28 31.28
N THR A 141 10.86 11.15 31.32
CA THR A 141 11.86 10.90 32.36
C THR A 141 13.17 11.62 32.01
N PRO A 142 14.01 11.95 33.00
CA PRO A 142 15.33 12.54 32.75
C PRO A 142 16.22 11.69 31.82
N SER A 143 16.02 10.36 31.82
CA SER A 143 16.74 9.45 30.94
C SER A 143 16.28 9.55 29.48
N GLU A 144 14.99 9.82 29.24
CA GLU A 144 14.43 10.00 27.90
C GLU A 144 14.86 11.35 27.33
N ALA A 145 14.80 12.43 28.12
CA ALA A 145 15.29 13.75 27.73
C ALA A 145 16.78 13.73 27.35
N ALA A 146 17.62 13.09 28.17
CA ALA A 146 19.05 12.95 27.89
C ALA A 146 19.38 12.05 26.68
N ALA A 147 18.46 11.14 26.30
CA ALA A 147 18.61 10.35 25.08
C ALA A 147 18.29 11.17 23.83
N GLN A 148 17.30 12.08 23.91
CA GLN A 148 16.94 12.99 22.81
C GLN A 148 18.00 14.05 22.54
N GLU A 149 18.65 14.60 23.57
CA GLU A 149 19.75 15.56 23.38
C GLU A 149 20.95 14.98 22.59
N LYS A 150 21.09 13.66 22.53
CA LYS A 150 22.13 12.99 21.75
C LYS A 150 21.75 12.78 20.29
N ASP A 151 20.48 12.93 19.96
CA ASP A 151 19.97 12.79 18.60
C ASP A 151 20.19 14.11 17.86
N ASN A 152 21.31 14.22 17.13
CA ASN A 152 21.71 15.43 16.40
C ASN A 152 20.87 15.65 15.12
N ASP A 153 19.67 15.10 15.01
CA ASP A 153 18.78 15.36 13.88
C ASP A 153 18.16 16.76 14.03
N PRO A 154 18.51 17.73 13.15
CA PRO A 154 17.96 19.08 13.21
C PRO A 154 16.44 19.14 12.97
N ASN A 155 15.82 18.05 12.52
CA ASN A 155 14.36 17.92 12.35
C ASN A 155 13.68 17.16 13.50
N PHE A 156 14.42 16.81 14.56
CA PHE A 156 13.84 16.14 15.71
C PHE A 156 12.86 17.08 16.43
N LEU A 157 11.59 16.67 16.51
CA LEU A 157 10.55 17.44 17.17
C LEU A 157 10.69 17.32 18.68
N ASP A 158 10.66 18.46 19.38
CA ASP A 158 10.62 18.50 20.84
C ASP A 158 9.36 17.77 21.33
N ASN A 159 9.53 16.93 22.35
CA ASN A 159 8.42 16.24 23.02
C ASN A 159 7.67 17.16 24.00
N GLU A 160 8.12 18.41 24.15
CA GLU A 160 7.56 19.44 25.04
C GLU A 160 7.38 18.95 26.49
N GLY A 161 8.28 18.07 26.96
CA GLY A 161 8.22 17.50 28.31
C GLY A 161 7.23 16.34 28.50
N LYS A 162 6.59 15.82 27.44
CA LYS A 162 5.70 14.65 27.53
C LYS A 162 6.32 13.39 26.96
N ASN A 163 5.95 12.25 27.53
CA ASN A 163 6.37 10.99 26.96
C ASN A 163 5.85 10.81 25.50
N GLN A 164 6.57 10.01 24.73
CA GLN A 164 6.27 9.79 23.31
C GLN A 164 4.85 9.23 23.08
N LEU A 165 4.30 8.53 24.07
CA LEU A 165 2.97 7.92 23.98
C LEU A 165 1.86 8.97 23.77
N TYR A 166 1.96 10.15 24.39
CA TYR A 166 1.02 11.24 24.15
C TYR A 166 1.00 11.65 22.68
N TRP A 167 2.18 11.84 22.09
CA TRP A 167 2.34 12.29 20.70
C TRP A 167 1.89 11.23 19.69
N ILE A 168 2.18 9.95 19.96
CA ILE A 168 1.68 8.83 19.15
C ILE A 168 0.15 8.85 19.13
N HIS A 169 -0.50 8.89 20.30
CA HIS A 169 -1.96 8.90 20.37
C HIS A 169 -2.56 10.18 19.79
N ARG A 170 -1.85 11.31 19.84
CA ARG A 170 -2.27 12.56 19.21
C ARG A 170 -2.30 12.42 17.71
N MET A 171 -1.23 11.88 17.12
CA MET A 171 -1.16 11.60 15.69
C MET A 171 -2.23 10.60 15.24
N GLU A 172 -2.48 9.52 15.99
CA GLU A 172 -3.56 8.56 15.69
C GLU A 172 -4.94 9.23 15.63
N TRP A 173 -5.21 10.14 16.57
CA TRP A 173 -6.46 10.88 16.60
C TRP A 173 -6.57 11.87 15.44
N GLU A 174 -5.52 12.66 15.16
CA GLU A 174 -5.49 13.62 14.05
C GLU A 174 -5.68 12.92 12.70
N VAL A 175 -4.97 11.82 12.47
CA VAL A 175 -5.12 10.98 11.28
C VAL A 175 -6.55 10.42 11.18
N ALA A 176 -7.15 9.98 12.29
CA ALA A 176 -8.53 9.50 12.29
C ALA A 176 -9.53 10.60 11.90
N GLN A 177 -9.34 11.85 12.36
CA GLN A 177 -10.19 12.96 11.94
C GLN A 177 -9.98 13.31 10.46
N LEU A 178 -8.72 13.35 9.99
CA LEU A 178 -8.39 13.61 8.59
C LEU A 178 -8.98 12.54 7.65
N ARG A 179 -9.00 11.26 8.06
CA ARG A 179 -9.68 10.20 7.29
C ARG A 179 -11.16 10.50 7.08
N LYS A 180 -11.85 11.04 8.09
CA LYS A 180 -13.27 11.40 7.98
C LYS A 180 -13.45 12.55 6.97
N VAL A 181 -12.62 13.58 7.07
CA VAL A 181 -12.63 14.72 6.13
C VAL A 181 -12.34 14.25 4.71
N TYR A 182 -11.31 13.42 4.52
CA TYR A 182 -10.95 12.85 3.22
C TYR A 182 -12.11 12.07 2.61
N SER A 183 -12.70 11.15 3.37
CA SER A 183 -13.81 10.31 2.91
C SER A 183 -15.05 11.14 2.56
N ALA A 184 -15.37 12.13 3.38
CA ALA A 184 -16.47 13.06 3.13
C ALA A 184 -16.24 13.88 1.85
N ARG A 185 -15.04 14.45 1.69
CA ARG A 185 -14.68 15.27 0.53
C ARG A 185 -14.64 14.44 -0.75
N LEU A 186 -14.15 13.20 -0.68
CA LEU A 186 -14.15 12.28 -1.81
C LEU A 186 -15.57 11.95 -2.26
N SER A 187 -16.47 11.68 -1.30
CA SER A 187 -17.88 11.39 -1.58
C SER A 187 -18.62 12.60 -2.17
N GLU A 188 -18.27 13.82 -1.75
CA GLU A 188 -18.82 15.06 -2.32
C GLU A 188 -18.35 15.29 -3.77
N LEU A 189 -17.06 15.06 -4.03
CA LEU A 189 -16.46 15.29 -5.35
C LEU A 189 -16.78 14.19 -6.36
N TRP A 190 -17.00 12.97 -5.90
CA TRP A 190 -17.36 11.84 -6.75
C TRP A 190 -18.48 11.01 -6.07
N PRO A 191 -19.76 11.42 -6.23
CA PRO A 191 -20.89 10.74 -5.59
C PRO A 191 -21.19 9.34 -6.15
N ASP A 192 -21.04 9.16 -7.47
CA ASP A 192 -21.28 7.88 -8.16
C ASP A 192 -20.11 6.89 -8.01
N TRP A 193 -19.37 7.00 -6.91
CA TRP A 193 -18.14 6.29 -6.70
C TRP A 193 -18.41 4.81 -6.34
N PRO A 194 -17.95 3.85 -7.17
CA PRO A 194 -18.27 2.44 -6.98
C PRO A 194 -17.31 1.78 -5.99
N LEU A 195 -17.32 2.24 -4.73
CA LEU A 195 -16.41 1.72 -3.69
C LEU A 195 -16.62 0.22 -3.49
N GLU A 196 -17.88 -0.23 -3.47
CA GLU A 196 -18.23 -1.63 -3.20
C GLU A 196 -17.76 -2.60 -4.29
N GLU A 197 -17.92 -2.23 -5.57
CA GLU A 197 -17.44 -3.05 -6.69
C GLU A 197 -15.90 -3.08 -6.77
N SER A 198 -15.25 -2.02 -6.29
CA SER A 198 -13.78 -1.92 -6.28
C SER A 198 -13.12 -2.77 -5.21
N TYR A 199 -13.82 -3.05 -4.10
CA TYR A 199 -13.26 -3.71 -2.92
C TYR A 199 -12.64 -5.08 -3.22
N MET A 200 -13.26 -5.89 -4.08
CA MET A 200 -12.68 -7.18 -4.46
C MET A 200 -11.45 -7.04 -5.36
N LYS A 201 -11.43 -6.04 -6.25
CA LYS A 201 -10.28 -5.73 -7.09
C LYS A 201 -9.10 -5.21 -6.26
N VAL A 202 -9.39 -4.38 -5.26
CA VAL A 202 -8.39 -3.84 -4.31
C VAL A 202 -7.81 -4.94 -3.43
N ASP A 203 -8.65 -5.85 -2.91
CA ASP A 203 -8.19 -7.00 -2.11
C ASP A 203 -7.33 -7.95 -2.94
N PHE A 204 -7.72 -8.20 -4.19
CA PHE A 204 -6.92 -8.99 -5.10
C PHE A 204 -5.55 -8.33 -5.34
N PHE A 205 -5.52 -7.01 -5.59
CA PHE A 205 -4.26 -6.27 -5.72
C PHE A 205 -3.40 -6.37 -4.45
N GLU A 206 -3.99 -6.31 -3.26
CA GLU A 206 -3.27 -6.51 -2.02
C GLU A 206 -2.66 -7.92 -1.92
N ALA A 207 -3.41 -8.96 -2.30
CA ALA A 207 -2.88 -10.33 -2.37
C ALA A 207 -1.70 -10.46 -3.35
N VAL A 208 -1.76 -9.78 -4.52
CA VAL A 208 -0.64 -9.71 -5.48
C VAL A 208 0.57 -9.03 -4.87
N LEU A 209 0.39 -7.92 -4.15
CA LEU A 209 1.47 -7.19 -3.48
C LEU A 209 2.17 -8.06 -2.42
N GLN A 210 1.40 -8.77 -1.60
CA GLN A 210 1.95 -9.66 -0.57
C GLN A 210 2.67 -10.86 -1.20
N CYS A 211 2.12 -11.41 -2.29
CA CYS A 211 2.77 -12.45 -3.07
C CYS A 211 4.12 -12.00 -3.64
N SER A 212 4.19 -10.79 -4.20
CA SER A 212 5.43 -10.22 -4.75
C SER A 212 6.50 -10.00 -3.69
N ALA A 213 6.10 -9.69 -2.46
CA ALA A 213 7.02 -9.45 -1.36
C ALA A 213 7.52 -10.75 -0.71
N GLY A 214 6.93 -11.91 -1.04
CA GLY A 214 7.17 -13.17 -0.33
C GLY A 214 6.63 -13.17 1.11
N ILE A 215 5.83 -12.17 1.49
CA ILE A 215 5.33 -12.02 2.86
C ILE A 215 3.89 -12.55 2.93
N PHE A 216 3.56 -13.22 4.04
CA PHE A 216 2.23 -13.76 4.27
C PHE A 216 1.70 -14.69 3.16
N LEU A 217 2.57 -15.44 2.47
CA LEU A 217 2.18 -16.39 1.41
C LEU A 217 1.15 -17.42 1.89
N LYS A 218 1.21 -17.84 3.15
CA LYS A 218 0.20 -18.70 3.78
C LYS A 218 -1.19 -18.03 3.80
N LYS A 219 -1.25 -16.73 4.07
CA LYS A 219 -2.50 -15.94 4.02
C LYS A 219 -2.98 -15.77 2.58
N VAL A 220 -2.07 -15.49 1.64
CA VAL A 220 -2.38 -15.43 0.19
C VAL A 220 -3.04 -16.73 -0.25
N ASN A 221 -2.42 -17.87 0.02
CA ASN A 221 -2.95 -19.18 -0.34
C ASN A 221 -4.29 -19.48 0.31
N LYS A 222 -4.46 -19.22 1.61
CA LYS A 222 -5.75 -19.39 2.30
C LYS A 222 -6.87 -18.57 1.67
N TRP A 223 -6.58 -17.29 1.36
CA TRP A 223 -7.54 -16.41 0.72
C TRP A 223 -7.92 -16.92 -0.66
N VAL A 224 -6.94 -17.26 -1.50
CA VAL A 224 -7.16 -17.81 -2.84
C VAL A 224 -7.98 -19.10 -2.79
N ASP A 225 -7.61 -20.04 -1.94
CA ASP A 225 -8.33 -21.31 -1.81
C ASP A 225 -9.80 -21.09 -1.36
N SER A 226 -10.06 -20.07 -0.53
CA SER A 226 -11.42 -19.69 -0.12
C SER A 226 -12.24 -19.12 -1.28
N MET A 227 -11.62 -18.21 -2.05
CA MET A 227 -12.21 -17.61 -3.24
C MET A 227 -12.51 -18.67 -4.32
N GLU A 228 -11.64 -19.67 -4.49
CA GLU A 228 -11.86 -20.77 -5.43
C GLU A 228 -13.01 -21.69 -5.05
N ARG A 229 -13.27 -21.85 -3.74
CA ARG A 229 -14.45 -22.55 -3.22
C ARG A 229 -15.74 -21.73 -3.34
N GLY A 230 -15.66 -20.49 -3.83
CA GLY A 230 -16.80 -19.58 -4.00
C GLY A 230 -17.15 -18.77 -2.75
N HIS A 231 -16.30 -18.76 -1.73
CA HIS A 231 -16.49 -17.90 -0.55
C HIS A 231 -15.90 -16.51 -0.84
N LEU A 232 -16.77 -15.51 -1.00
CA LEU A 232 -16.37 -14.11 -1.15
C LEU A 232 -15.95 -13.54 0.21
N ILE A 233 -14.69 -13.71 0.58
CA ILE A 233 -14.11 -13.19 1.82
C ILE A 233 -13.21 -11.98 1.53
N ARG A 234 -13.22 -10.99 2.43
CA ARG A 234 -12.29 -9.87 2.36
C ARG A 234 -10.87 -10.35 2.67
N TRP A 235 -9.88 -9.72 2.05
CA TRP A 235 -8.46 -9.96 2.32
C TRP A 235 -8.12 -9.75 3.80
N ALA A 236 -8.74 -8.74 4.44
CA ALA A 236 -8.56 -8.47 5.86
C ALA A 236 -8.94 -9.66 6.76
N ASP A 237 -9.97 -10.43 6.35
CA ASP A 237 -10.59 -11.49 7.14
C ASP A 237 -9.97 -12.89 6.91
N ALA A 238 -8.98 -13.00 6.03
CA ALA A 238 -8.30 -14.25 5.66
C ALA A 238 -7.14 -14.65 6.58
#